data_AF-A0AAU7NR35-F1
#
_entry.id   AF-A0AAU7NR35-F1
#
_cell.length_a   1.000
_cell.length_b   1.000
_cell.length_c   1.000
_cell.angle_alpha   90.00
_cell.angle_beta   90.00
_cell.angle_gamma   90.00
#
_symmetry.space_group_name_H-M   'P 1'
#
loop_
_entity.id
_entity.type
_entity.pdbx_description
1 polymer ?
#
loop_
_entity_poly.entity_id
_entity_poly.type
_entity_poly.pdbx_seq_one_letter_code
_entity_poly.pdbx_strand_id
1 'polypeptide(L)'
;MVETDVHFPTDINLLYDAIRKAIEESHTLAKHHDLPDWRQYRHNIWRLKQQYRRAQQLKRSTSQDENKQAVREQAIQQAHQTYLDLASAYLGKSERTLKQALDRGALADETQPLQSYQAYARLLLDQIERRVIRSETIPHAEKIFSVFEPHTEWISKGKASAAENLGNGAPAK
;
A
#
# COMPACT_ATOMS: atom_id res chain seq x y z
N MET A 1 6.94 -27.30 -10.69
CA MET A 1 5.72 -26.45 -10.68
C MET A 1 6.16 -25.10 -11.18
N VAL A 2 5.47 -24.55 -12.19
CA VAL A 2 5.86 -23.28 -12.83
C VAL A 2 5.57 -22.16 -11.84
N GLU A 3 6.62 -21.59 -11.27
CA GLU A 3 6.57 -20.31 -10.56
C GLU A 3 6.01 -19.31 -11.56
N THR A 4 4.72 -19.03 -11.43
CA THR A 4 4.06 -18.08 -12.32
C THR A 4 4.61 -16.74 -11.89
N ASP A 5 5.43 -16.15 -12.76
CA ASP A 5 5.99 -14.81 -12.64
C ASP A 5 4.81 -13.84 -12.67
N VAL A 6 4.17 -13.65 -11.51
CA VAL A 6 2.95 -12.87 -11.45
C VAL A 6 3.33 -11.41 -11.62
N HIS A 7 3.20 -10.94 -12.85
CA HIS A 7 3.14 -9.53 -13.18
C HIS A 7 2.07 -8.87 -12.31
N PHE A 8 2.50 -8.05 -11.35
CA PHE A 8 1.62 -7.40 -10.37
C PHE A 8 1.59 -5.88 -10.56
N PRO A 9 0.76 -5.40 -11.48
CA PRO A 9 0.30 -4.01 -11.51
C PRO A 9 -0.80 -3.72 -10.45
N THR A 10 -1.18 -4.71 -9.63
CA THR A 10 -2.34 -4.65 -8.73
C THR A 10 -2.05 -3.89 -7.43
N ASP A 11 -0.86 -4.03 -6.86
CA ASP A 11 -0.53 -3.50 -5.52
C ASP A 11 -0.51 -1.96 -5.50
N ILE A 12 0.00 -1.33 -6.56
CA ILE A 12 0.01 0.14 -6.69
C ILE A 12 -1.40 0.73 -6.85
N ASN A 13 -2.35 -0.04 -7.42
CA ASN A 13 -3.75 0.37 -7.52
C ASN A 13 -4.45 0.28 -6.16
N LEU A 14 -4.22 -0.82 -5.44
CA LEU A 14 -4.74 -0.97 -4.07
C LEU A 14 -4.21 0.13 -3.15
N LEU A 15 -2.93 0.50 -3.29
CA LEU A 15 -2.36 1.62 -2.52
C LEU A 15 -3.07 2.94 -2.87
N TYR A 16 -3.38 3.18 -4.15
CA TYR A 16 -4.08 4.38 -4.56
C TYR A 16 -5.45 4.46 -3.91
N ASP A 17 -6.20 3.35 -3.91
CA ASP A 17 -7.52 3.29 -3.29
C ASP A 17 -7.46 3.48 -1.77
N ALA A 18 -6.51 2.83 -1.09
CA ALA A 18 -6.32 2.97 0.35
C ALA A 18 -5.98 4.43 0.73
N ILE A 19 -5.02 5.06 0.04
CA ILE A 19 -4.65 6.45 0.33
C ILE A 19 -5.77 7.42 -0.06
N ARG A 20 -6.46 7.22 -1.19
CA ARG A 20 -7.61 8.05 -1.57
C ARG A 20 -8.67 8.02 -0.49
N LYS A 21 -9.02 6.84 0.00
CA LYS A 21 -9.98 6.66 1.09
C LYS A 21 -9.48 7.30 2.39
N ALA A 22 -8.21 7.11 2.76
CA ALA A 22 -7.63 7.78 3.92
C ALA A 22 -7.72 9.32 3.83
N ILE A 23 -7.50 9.90 2.65
CA ILE A 23 -7.65 11.34 2.42
C ILE A 23 -9.13 11.78 2.57
N GLU A 24 -10.07 11.03 2.00
CA GLU A 24 -11.51 11.31 2.12
C GLU A 24 -11.97 11.23 3.58
N GLU A 25 -11.63 10.15 4.30
CA GLU A 25 -12.00 10.00 5.71
C GLU A 25 -11.32 11.04 6.60
N SER A 26 -10.06 11.40 6.31
CA SER A 26 -9.38 12.48 7.03
C SER A 26 -10.08 13.82 6.84
N HIS A 27 -10.59 14.12 5.64
CA HIS A 27 -11.36 15.33 5.39
C HIS A 27 -12.67 15.33 6.18
N THR A 28 -13.41 14.22 6.17
CA THR A 28 -14.66 14.06 6.93
C THR A 28 -14.42 14.26 8.43
N LEU A 29 -13.43 13.56 8.98
CA LEU A 29 -13.08 13.64 10.40
C LEU A 29 -12.59 15.04 10.79
N ALA A 30 -11.75 15.66 9.96
CA ALA A 30 -11.28 17.02 10.17
C ALA A 30 -12.42 18.03 10.20
N LYS A 31 -13.42 17.87 9.33
CA LYS A 31 -14.59 18.75 9.30
C LYS A 31 -15.46 18.58 10.56
N HIS A 32 -15.59 17.36 11.08
CA HIS A 32 -16.41 17.10 12.26
C HIS A 32 -15.76 17.62 13.56
N HIS A 33 -14.43 17.57 13.63
CA HIS A 33 -13.65 17.97 14.81
C HIS A 33 -12.98 19.34 14.67
N ASP A 34 -13.50 20.22 13.80
CA ASP A 34 -13.01 21.58 13.55
C ASP A 34 -11.48 21.70 13.34
N LEU A 35 -10.92 20.72 12.63
CA LEU A 35 -9.51 20.74 12.23
C LEU A 35 -9.34 21.57 10.95
N PRO A 36 -8.36 22.49 10.89
CA PRO A 36 -8.24 23.45 9.79
C PRO A 36 -7.75 22.84 8.46
N ASP A 37 -7.34 21.57 8.48
CA ASP A 37 -6.63 20.93 7.39
C ASP A 37 -7.58 20.36 6.30
N TRP A 38 -7.03 19.83 5.20
CA TRP A 38 -7.75 19.12 4.12
C TRP A 38 -8.68 19.92 3.21
N ARG A 39 -8.64 21.26 3.24
CA ARG A 39 -9.41 22.10 2.27
C ARG A 39 -9.16 21.72 0.80
N GLN A 40 -7.97 21.23 0.49
CA GLN A 40 -7.55 20.82 -0.85
C GLN A 40 -7.56 19.29 -1.05
N TYR A 41 -8.31 18.51 -0.27
CA TYR A 41 -8.30 17.03 -0.35
C TYR A 41 -8.54 16.50 -1.78
N ARG A 42 -9.45 17.13 -2.55
CA ARG A 42 -9.68 16.80 -3.97
C ARG A 42 -8.45 16.98 -4.85
N HIS A 43 -7.72 18.09 -4.65
CA HIS A 43 -6.48 18.34 -5.37
C HIS A 43 -5.39 17.32 -4.97
N ASN A 44 -5.34 16.94 -3.69
CA ASN A 44 -4.40 15.93 -3.20
C ASN A 44 -4.66 14.56 -3.85
N ILE A 45 -5.93 14.13 -3.92
CA ILE A 45 -6.35 12.90 -4.62
C ILE A 45 -6.00 12.97 -6.10
N TRP A 46 -6.26 14.11 -6.75
CA TRP A 46 -5.89 14.31 -8.15
C TRP A 46 -4.37 14.18 -8.35
N ARG A 47 -3.54 14.83 -7.51
CA ARG A 47 -2.08 14.71 -7.59
C ARG A 47 -1.60 13.28 -7.40
N LEU A 48 -2.17 12.57 -6.43
CA LEU A 48 -1.87 11.15 -6.22
C LEU A 48 -2.20 10.32 -7.46
N LYS A 49 -3.38 10.54 -8.05
CA LYS A 49 -3.84 9.85 -9.26
C LYS A 49 -2.89 10.07 -10.43
N GLN A 50 -2.35 11.28 -10.59
CA GLN A 50 -1.36 11.57 -11.65
C GLN A 50 -0.09 10.73 -11.48
N GLN A 51 0.45 10.64 -10.26
CA GLN A 51 1.66 9.85 -9.99
C GLN A 51 1.40 8.34 -10.15
N TYR A 52 0.26 7.85 -9.64
CA TYR A 52 -0.20 6.48 -9.86
C TYR A 52 -0.26 6.14 -11.36
N ARG A 53 -0.90 6.99 -12.18
CA ARG A 53 -1.01 6.75 -13.63
C ARG A 53 0.34 6.72 -14.31
N ARG A 54 1.26 7.61 -13.92
CA ARG A 54 2.64 7.64 -14.44
C ARG A 54 3.36 6.32 -14.12
N ALA A 55 3.32 5.87 -12.87
CA ALA A 55 3.92 4.60 -12.46
C ALA A 55 3.30 3.39 -13.20
N GLN A 56 1.98 3.38 -13.35
CA GLN A 56 1.25 2.30 -14.03
C GLN A 56 1.57 2.17 -15.53
N GLN A 57 1.72 3.30 -16.23
CA GLN A 57 1.90 3.36 -17.68
C GLN A 57 3.34 3.10 -18.13
N LEU A 58 4.33 3.31 -17.26
CA LEU A 58 5.72 3.05 -17.60
C LEU A 58 5.99 1.54 -17.66
N LYS A 59 6.32 1.06 -18.87
CA LYS A 59 6.69 -0.34 -19.15
C LYS A 59 8.17 -0.44 -19.52
N ARG A 60 8.74 -1.63 -19.28
CA ARG A 60 10.12 -1.98 -19.67
C ARG A 60 10.34 -1.76 -21.17
N SER A 61 11.58 -1.44 -21.52
CA SER A 61 11.97 -1.26 -22.93
C SER A 61 11.96 -2.62 -23.64
N THR A 62 11.49 -2.64 -24.89
CA THR A 62 11.61 -3.80 -25.78
C THR A 62 12.86 -3.74 -26.66
N SER A 63 13.66 -2.68 -26.54
CA SER A 63 14.91 -2.52 -27.31
C SER A 63 15.98 -3.48 -26.84
N GLN A 64 16.84 -3.96 -27.75
CA GLN A 64 18.04 -4.76 -27.41
C GLN A 64 19.24 -3.91 -26.98
N ASP A 65 19.12 -2.59 -27.06
CA ASP A 65 20.16 -1.65 -26.62
C ASP A 65 20.15 -1.55 -25.09
N GLU A 66 21.22 -2.03 -24.46
CA GLU A 66 21.39 -2.08 -23.00
C GLU A 66 21.27 -0.69 -22.36
N ASN A 67 21.75 0.36 -23.01
CA ASN A 67 21.66 1.72 -22.48
C ASN A 67 20.20 2.20 -22.47
N LYS A 68 19.45 1.93 -23.54
CA LYS A 68 18.01 2.23 -23.59
C LYS A 68 17.21 1.41 -22.59
N GLN A 69 17.61 0.17 -22.30
CA GLN A 69 16.99 -0.63 -21.25
C GLN A 69 17.27 -0.04 -19.87
N ALA A 70 18.52 0.31 -19.56
CA ALA A 70 18.92 0.87 -18.26
C ALA A 70 18.23 2.20 -17.96
N VAL A 71 18.22 3.14 -18.92
CA VAL A 71 17.52 4.43 -18.79
C VAL A 71 16.02 4.21 -18.54
N ARG A 72 15.42 3.21 -19.20
CA ARG A 72 14.00 2.92 -19.03
C ARG A 72 13.69 2.32 -17.67
N GLU A 73 14.52 1.41 -17.17
CA GLU A 73 14.37 0.81 -15.85
C GLU A 73 14.51 1.87 -14.74
N GLN A 74 15.49 2.78 -14.85
CA GLN A 74 15.63 3.91 -13.93
C GLN A 74 14.39 4.82 -13.92
N ALA A 75 13.82 5.11 -15.09
CA ALA A 75 12.61 5.91 -15.18
C ALA A 75 11.39 5.23 -14.51
N ILE A 76 11.29 3.90 -14.60
CA ILE A 76 10.27 3.10 -13.92
C ILE A 76 10.46 3.18 -12.40
N GLN A 77 11.66 2.92 -11.91
CA GLN A 77 11.98 2.99 -10.49
C GLN A 77 11.68 4.37 -9.90
N GLN A 78 12.14 5.43 -10.57
CA GLN A 78 11.92 6.80 -10.13
C GLN A 78 10.43 7.16 -10.07
N ALA A 79 9.63 6.72 -11.04
CA ALA A 79 8.19 6.99 -11.03
C ALA A 79 7.47 6.28 -9.89
N HIS A 80 7.87 5.05 -9.57
CA HIS A 80 7.34 4.33 -8.42
C HIS A 80 7.77 5.00 -7.11
N GLN A 81 9.04 5.40 -6.98
CA GLN A 81 9.53 6.14 -5.81
C GLN A 81 8.71 7.42 -5.57
N THR A 82 8.55 8.25 -6.60
CA THR A 82 7.76 9.49 -6.48
C THR A 82 6.32 9.22 -6.07
N TYR A 83 5.72 8.12 -6.54
CA TYR A 83 4.38 7.72 -6.14
C TYR A 83 4.33 7.27 -4.67
N LEU A 84 5.28 6.43 -4.22
CA LEU A 84 5.38 5.94 -2.85
C LEU A 84 5.65 7.06 -1.84
N ASP A 85 6.53 8.00 -2.19
CA ASP A 85 6.83 9.16 -1.34
C ASP A 85 5.58 10.01 -1.12
N LEU A 86 4.83 10.27 -2.20
CA LEU A 86 3.60 11.05 -2.13
C LEU A 86 2.50 10.32 -1.33
N ALA A 87 2.35 9.01 -1.54
CA ALA A 87 1.44 8.18 -0.77
C ALA A 87 1.80 8.20 0.73
N SER A 88 3.08 8.02 1.07
CA SER A 88 3.59 8.06 2.44
C SER A 88 3.35 9.42 3.10
N ALA A 89 3.55 10.52 2.38
CA ALA A 89 3.29 11.86 2.88
C ALA A 89 1.80 12.07 3.22
N TYR A 90 0.88 11.56 2.40
CA TYR A 90 -0.55 11.63 2.70
C TYR A 90 -0.97 10.68 3.82
N LEU A 91 -0.38 9.49 3.91
CA LEU A 91 -0.58 8.59 5.05
C LEU A 91 -0.18 9.29 6.36
N GLY A 92 1.04 9.81 6.46
CA GLY A 92 1.51 10.51 7.66
C GLY A 92 0.67 11.75 8.01
N LYS A 93 0.12 12.44 7.00
CA LYS A 93 -0.84 13.54 7.23
C LYS A 93 -2.16 13.04 7.81
N SER A 94 -2.68 11.92 7.30
CA SER A 94 -3.89 11.30 7.81
C SER A 94 -3.73 10.82 9.26
N GLU A 95 -2.57 10.27 9.61
CA GLU A 95 -2.26 9.80 10.98
C GLU A 95 -2.23 10.96 11.98
N ARG A 96 -1.66 12.11 11.57
CA ARG A 96 -1.72 13.34 12.38
C ARG A 96 -3.17 13.82 12.57
N THR A 97 -4.00 13.71 11.54
CA THR A 97 -5.42 14.11 11.61
C THR A 97 -6.18 13.23 12.60
N LEU A 98 -5.98 11.91 12.52
CA LEU A 98 -6.55 10.95 13.45
C LEU A 98 -6.16 11.28 14.90
N LYS A 99 -4.87 11.54 15.15
CA LYS A 99 -4.39 11.91 16.49
C LYS A 99 -5.08 13.18 17.00
N GLN A 100 -5.13 14.24 16.18
CA GLN A 100 -5.75 15.51 16.56
C GLN A 100 -7.27 15.40 16.81
N ALA A 101 -7.95 14.50 16.12
CA ALA A 101 -9.37 14.22 16.34
C ALA A 101 -9.58 13.46 17.65
N LEU A 102 -8.75 12.44 17.93
CA LEU A 102 -8.77 11.73 19.21
C LEU A 102 -8.50 12.67 20.39
N ASP A 103 -7.53 13.58 20.25
CA ASP A 103 -7.23 14.62 21.27
C ASP A 103 -8.41 15.57 21.51
N ARG A 104 -9.34 15.68 20.55
CA ARG A 104 -10.59 16.46 20.64
C ARG A 104 -11.81 15.63 21.06
N GLY A 105 -11.62 14.35 21.37
CA GLY A 105 -12.69 13.47 21.85
C GLY A 105 -13.43 12.69 20.76
N ALA A 106 -12.84 12.52 19.57
CA ALA A 106 -13.40 11.64 18.54
C ALA A 106 -13.62 10.22 19.06
N LEU A 107 -14.78 9.67 18.74
CA LEU A 107 -15.21 8.35 19.13
C LEU A 107 -14.63 7.27 18.20
N ALA A 108 -14.73 6.01 18.64
CA ALA A 108 -14.18 4.88 17.90
C ALA A 108 -14.87 4.68 16.54
N ASP A 109 -16.18 4.84 16.48
CA ASP A 109 -16.97 4.72 15.24
C ASP A 109 -16.62 5.80 14.21
N GLU A 110 -16.27 7.01 14.66
CA GLU A 110 -15.81 8.10 13.78
C GLU A 110 -14.42 7.84 13.20
N THR A 111 -13.57 7.13 13.93
CA THR A 111 -12.14 6.97 13.61
C THR A 111 -11.80 5.63 12.95
N GLN A 112 -12.59 4.59 13.19
CA GLN A 112 -12.37 3.24 12.70
C GLN A 112 -12.27 3.13 11.16
N PRO A 113 -13.06 3.86 10.35
CA PRO A 113 -12.90 3.83 8.89
C PRO A 113 -11.52 4.34 8.47
N LEU A 114 -11.07 5.47 9.03
CA LEU A 114 -9.77 6.05 8.73
C LEU A 114 -8.63 5.12 9.15
N GLN A 115 -8.69 4.56 10.35
CA GLN A 115 -7.71 3.61 10.86
C GLN A 115 -7.57 2.38 9.95
N SER A 116 -8.69 1.86 9.44
CA SER A 116 -8.71 0.71 8.53
C SER A 116 -7.94 1.02 7.24
N TYR A 117 -8.21 2.15 6.60
CA TYR A 117 -7.50 2.55 5.38
C TYR A 117 -6.02 2.89 5.63
N GLN A 118 -5.68 3.45 6.79
CA GLN A 118 -4.29 3.67 7.19
C GLN A 118 -3.52 2.34 7.34
N ALA A 119 -4.14 1.32 7.93
CA ALA A 119 -3.53 0.00 8.08
C ALA A 119 -3.26 -0.64 6.71
N TYR A 120 -4.23 -0.60 5.78
CA TYR A 120 -4.02 -1.08 4.41
C TYR A 120 -2.91 -0.31 3.69
N ALA A 121 -2.93 1.02 3.78
CA ALA A 121 -1.93 1.86 3.15
C ALA A 121 -0.51 1.54 3.65
N ARG A 122 -0.34 1.37 4.97
CA ARG A 122 0.97 1.05 5.56
C ARG A 122 1.51 -0.29 5.07
N LEU A 123 0.65 -1.31 5.04
CA LEU A 123 1.04 -2.62 4.57
C LEU A 123 1.40 -2.61 3.08
N LEU A 124 0.59 -1.94 2.25
CA LEU A 124 0.85 -1.86 0.82
C LEU A 124 2.12 -1.04 0.51
N LEU A 125 2.38 0.02 1.27
CA LEU A 125 3.64 0.77 1.17
C LEU A 125 4.84 -0.13 1.46
N ASP A 126 4.82 -0.88 2.58
CA ASP A 126 5.91 -1.79 2.93
C ASP A 126 6.15 -2.84 1.83
N GLN A 127 5.09 -3.46 1.33
CA GLN A 127 5.17 -4.45 0.26
C GLN A 127 5.77 -3.87 -1.03
N ILE A 128 5.28 -2.70 -1.47
CA ILE A 128 5.77 -2.10 -2.71
C ILE A 128 7.20 -1.58 -2.53
N GLU A 129 7.55 -1.05 -1.35
CA GLU A 129 8.91 -0.59 -1.04
C GLU A 129 9.91 -1.75 -1.09
N ARG A 130 9.64 -2.84 -0.38
CA ARG A 130 10.47 -4.06 -0.37
C ARG A 130 10.66 -4.62 -1.78
N ARG A 131 9.61 -4.58 -2.60
CA ARG A 131 9.67 -5.11 -3.96
C ARG A 131 10.39 -4.19 -4.95
N VAL A 132 10.02 -2.91 -4.99
CA VAL A 132 10.45 -2.00 -6.04
C VAL A 132 11.81 -1.38 -5.73
N ILE A 133 12.09 -1.14 -4.45
CA ILE A 133 13.35 -0.51 -4.03
C ILE A 133 14.36 -1.57 -3.61
N ARG A 134 13.94 -2.54 -2.78
CA ARG A 134 14.87 -3.54 -2.22
C ARG A 134 15.02 -4.80 -3.07
N SER A 135 14.27 -4.90 -4.17
CA SER A 135 14.25 -6.06 -5.07
C SER A 135 13.99 -7.40 -4.35
N GLU A 136 13.25 -7.37 -3.24
CA GLU A 136 12.92 -8.56 -2.47
C GLU A 136 11.73 -9.33 -3.10
N THR A 137 11.80 -10.66 -3.06
CA THR A 137 10.68 -11.54 -3.41
C THR A 137 9.76 -11.69 -2.20
N ILE A 138 8.51 -11.22 -2.31
CA ILE A 138 7.51 -11.37 -1.25
C ILE A 138 6.95 -12.80 -1.28
N PRO A 139 6.96 -13.54 -0.15
CA PRO A 139 6.32 -14.84 -0.05
C PRO A 139 4.81 -14.76 -0.38
N HIS A 140 4.29 -15.76 -1.09
CA HIS A 140 2.88 -15.77 -1.56
C HIS A 140 1.85 -15.57 -0.44
N ALA A 141 2.19 -15.95 0.80
CA ALA A 141 1.34 -15.82 1.99
C ALA A 141 1.13 -14.37 2.48
N GLU A 142 2.00 -13.42 2.11
CA GLU A 142 1.90 -12.03 2.58
C GLU A 142 0.98 -11.17 1.70
N LYS A 143 0.67 -11.63 0.49
CA LYS A 143 -0.07 -10.87 -0.52
C LYS A 143 -1.49 -10.50 -0.07
N ILE A 144 -1.90 -9.25 -0.30
CA ILE A 144 -3.29 -8.77 -0.09
C ILE A 144 -3.99 -8.71 -1.44
N PHE A 145 -5.25 -9.17 -1.49
CA PHE A 145 -6.01 -9.23 -2.73
C PHE A 145 -7.14 -8.19 -2.80
N SER A 146 -7.60 -7.68 -1.64
CA SER A 146 -8.59 -6.60 -1.57
C SER A 146 -8.43 -5.71 -0.33
N VAL A 147 -8.60 -4.39 -0.51
CA VAL A 147 -8.68 -3.41 0.61
C VAL A 147 -10.12 -3.12 1.06
N PHE A 148 -11.12 -3.72 0.40
CA PHE A 148 -12.55 -3.45 0.64
C PHE A 148 -13.30 -4.62 1.32
N GLU A 149 -12.62 -5.73 1.62
CA GLU A 149 -13.22 -6.90 2.29
C GLU A 149 -12.51 -7.20 3.62
N PRO A 150 -12.73 -6.40 4.69
CA PRO A 150 -11.95 -6.44 5.92
C PRO A 150 -12.11 -7.72 6.76
N HIS A 151 -13.24 -8.42 6.69
CA HIS A 151 -13.48 -9.60 7.56
C HIS A 151 -12.92 -10.91 7.01
N THR A 152 -12.76 -11.04 5.68
CA THR A 152 -12.44 -12.33 5.06
C THR A 152 -10.93 -12.58 5.02
N GLU A 153 -10.11 -11.54 4.82
CA GLU A 153 -8.65 -11.68 4.71
C GLU A 153 -7.91 -11.59 6.07
N TRP A 154 -8.39 -10.78 7.03
CA TRP A 154 -7.72 -10.64 8.33
C TRP A 154 -7.88 -11.87 9.23
N ILE A 155 -9.05 -12.53 9.18
CA ILE A 155 -9.31 -13.77 9.94
C ILE A 155 -8.45 -14.94 9.42
N SER A 156 -8.10 -14.96 8.12
CA SER A 156 -7.25 -16.03 7.58
C SER A 156 -5.76 -15.83 7.92
N LYS A 157 -5.26 -14.58 7.95
CA LYS A 157 -3.85 -14.29 8.30
C LYS A 157 -3.57 -14.37 9.81
N GLY A 158 -4.55 -14.14 10.67
CA GLY A 158 -4.40 -14.26 12.13
C GLY A 158 -4.43 -15.70 12.69
N LYS A 159 -4.76 -16.71 11.87
CA LYS A 159 -4.87 -18.12 12.31
C LYS A 159 -3.82 -19.07 11.72
N ALA A 160 -2.88 -18.59 10.91
CA ALA A 160 -1.89 -19.43 10.23
C ALA A 160 -0.45 -19.21 10.74
N SER A 161 -0.27 -19.20 12.06
CA SER A 161 1.05 -19.32 12.70
C SER A 161 0.95 -20.21 13.94
N ALA A 162 0.34 -21.38 13.79
CA ALA A 162 0.39 -22.46 14.79
C ALA A 162 0.18 -23.81 14.10
N ALA A 163 1.27 -24.35 13.54
CA ALA A 163 1.56 -25.77 13.34
C ALA A 163 2.99 -25.84 12.76
N GLU A 164 3.99 -25.68 13.64
CA GLU A 164 4.75 -26.81 14.21
C GLU A 164 5.73 -27.44 13.21
N ASN A 165 6.98 -27.06 13.43
CA ASN A 165 8.17 -27.73 12.97
C ASN A 165 8.35 -28.99 13.83
N LEU A 166 8.00 -30.16 13.30
CA LEU A 166 8.42 -31.45 13.86
C LEU A 166 8.91 -32.33 12.72
N GLY A 167 10.23 -32.43 12.61
CA GLY A 167 10.88 -33.45 11.80
C GLY A 167 10.60 -34.83 12.35
N ASN A 168 10.73 -35.83 11.49
CA ASN A 168 11.17 -37.15 11.91
C ASN A 168 11.99 -37.76 10.78
N GLY A 169 13.27 -37.94 11.08
CA GLY A 169 14.20 -38.66 10.23
C GLY A 169 13.81 -40.13 10.09
N ALA A 170 14.09 -40.66 8.91
CA ALA A 170 14.15 -42.08 8.68
C ALA A 170 15.25 -42.71 9.56
N PRO A 171 15.04 -43.95 10.03
CA PRO A 171 16.14 -44.87 10.20
C PRO A 171 16.09 -45.95 9.12
N ALA A 172 17.24 -46.13 8.48
CA ALA A 172 17.56 -47.26 7.63
C ALA A 172 17.60 -48.56 8.45
N LYS A 173 17.00 -49.62 7.90
CA LYS A 173 17.66 -50.92 7.74
C LYS A 173 16.91 -51.77 6.72
#